data_AF-A0A098BXL1-F1
#
_entry.id   AF-A0A098BXL1-F1
#
_cell.length_a   1.000
_cell.length_b   1.000
_cell.length_c   1.000
_cell.angle_alpha   90.00
_cell.angle_beta   90.00
_cell.angle_gamma   90.00
#
_symmetry.space_group_name_H-M   'P 1'
#
loop_
_entity.id
_entity.type
_entity.pdbx_description
1 polymer ?
#
loop_
_entity_poly.entity_id
_entity_poly.type
_entity_poly.pdbx_seq_one_letter_code
_entity_poly.pdbx_strand_id
1 'polypeptide(L)'
;MILQITNKDTLDSLSNISDSNFNYGLLIFLGIIAIGLILLIYYSRRKSKQDVINNLAGNKKSILVESIITSKVNDSTKKTQSANEIKPDIGNSEIKTLKKDEQVKREFKSETKGSNDYSSIKVIEPVKPEKEEQSKEKYIGYNPINIFAQTEPFNYPYVIMPKPNSVIKFPRKGRIGRKGFKEEDFKKYIEKYFKESFQVFDDRFILVKNNPKPFEPDFTLIDEKNNINIFLDIEIDEPYEGLNDISKRRPTHYQQFDTNRNNAFKNRGWIVIRFAEIQVHQKPNSCCRFIADVLKSINPKYVVPASLSNIERLNPIRQWTKEEAENWSLERYREKYLGIDNFGQTLTSDDLSNIEETEIGEKIEDIVEDDKFIPIEAKYSNTNSKLDKIYSAINSGKYLSFKFKNEQSVVKPIKVSDDKLFAFCYVKNRDRDFSLYQINDLCLKDSYYTLRVAGPTIGLDQITQAVNTAIVYHKLIRMKYTRSSWTNMIVDRETGELLIDRIEAEESVRTINDVQLSINALAQEHIEAYNLNSNYITAYCNKREEQRTFRFDRIGEIEILNI
;
A
#
# COMPACT_ATOMS: atom_id res chain seq x y z
N MET A 1 -21.49 47.52 -3.85
CA MET A 1 -21.79 46.34 -4.68
C MET A 1 -20.78 46.37 -5.83
N ILE A 2 -19.77 45.50 -5.80
CA ILE A 2 -18.63 45.52 -6.73
C ILE A 2 -18.99 44.63 -7.92
N LEU A 3 -18.98 45.18 -9.14
CA LEU A 3 -19.00 44.41 -10.38
C LEU A 3 -17.54 44.16 -10.79
N GLN A 4 -16.98 43.03 -10.36
CA GLN A 4 -15.73 42.51 -10.90
C GLN A 4 -16.05 41.77 -12.20
N ILE A 5 -15.52 42.25 -13.32
CA ILE A 5 -15.44 41.48 -14.57
C ILE A 5 -14.01 40.97 -14.66
N THR A 6 -13.78 39.73 -14.25
CA THR A 6 -12.47 39.06 -14.32
C THR A 6 -12.40 38.12 -15.51
N ASN A 7 -11.27 38.14 -16.22
CA ASN A 7 -10.89 37.08 -17.16
C ASN A 7 -10.51 35.82 -16.37
N LYS A 8 -11.12 34.69 -16.73
CA LYS A 8 -11.40 33.50 -15.89
C LYS A 8 -10.24 32.54 -15.58
N ASP A 9 -8.98 32.96 -15.64
CA ASP A 9 -7.91 31.99 -15.90
C ASP A 9 -6.68 32.03 -14.97
N THR A 10 -6.86 32.33 -13.67
CA THR A 10 -6.11 31.75 -12.52
C THR A 10 -6.53 32.40 -11.20
N LEU A 11 -6.77 31.59 -10.17
CA LEU A 11 -7.00 32.06 -8.79
C LEU A 11 -5.69 32.05 -8.00
N ASP A 12 -5.18 33.24 -7.68
CA ASP A 12 -4.41 33.46 -6.46
C ASP A 12 -5.41 33.71 -5.30
N SER A 13 -5.04 33.26 -4.10
CA SER A 13 -5.91 33.18 -2.91
C SER A 13 -6.48 34.53 -2.47
N LEU A 14 -7.63 34.45 -1.79
CA LEU A 14 -7.96 35.39 -0.73
C LEU A 14 -7.33 34.87 0.57
N SER A 15 -6.33 35.59 1.06
CA SER A 15 -5.99 35.60 2.49
C SER A 15 -6.23 37.00 3.04
N ASN A 16 -6.80 37.05 4.25
CA ASN A 16 -6.98 38.19 5.15
C ASN A 16 -8.03 39.25 4.79
N ILE A 17 -9.28 38.99 5.22
CA ILE A 17 -10.08 40.01 5.90
C ILE A 17 -10.02 39.68 7.38
N SER A 18 -8.98 40.18 8.06
CA SER A 18 -9.02 40.40 9.50
C SER A 18 -9.05 41.90 9.71
N ASP A 19 -10.26 42.47 9.66
CA ASP A 19 -10.61 43.68 10.40
C ASP A 19 -12.13 43.84 10.40
N SER A 20 -12.76 43.29 11.43
CA SER A 20 -13.94 43.89 12.07
C SER A 20 -14.18 43.17 13.39
N ASN A 21 -14.07 43.93 14.48
CA ASN A 21 -14.48 43.61 15.86
C ASN A 21 -15.35 42.35 15.98
N PHE A 22 -14.70 41.21 16.27
CA PHE A 22 -15.39 40.00 16.68
C PHE A 22 -15.96 40.25 18.07
N ASN A 23 -17.28 40.43 18.15
CA ASN A 23 -17.96 40.68 19.41
C ASN A 23 -18.07 39.36 20.19
N TYR A 24 -16.99 39.00 20.90
CA TYR A 24 -16.91 37.82 21.76
C TYR A 24 -18.08 37.73 22.75
N GLY A 25 -18.69 38.87 23.11
CA GLY A 25 -19.91 38.92 23.92
C GLY A 25 -21.10 38.21 23.27
N LEU A 26 -21.27 38.31 21.94
CA LEU A 26 -22.41 37.69 21.25
C LEU A 26 -22.27 36.17 21.14
N LEU A 27 -21.06 35.66 20.91
CA LEU A 27 -20.79 34.22 20.87
C LEU A 27 -20.88 33.56 22.26
N ILE A 28 -20.42 34.25 23.30
CA ILE A 28 -20.58 33.78 24.69
C ILE A 28 -22.07 33.81 25.07
N PHE A 29 -22.81 34.85 24.67
CA PHE A 29 -24.25 34.95 24.94
C PHE A 29 -25.06 33.85 24.22
N LEU A 30 -24.76 33.59 22.94
CA LEU A 30 -25.37 32.49 22.18
C LEU A 30 -24.99 31.12 22.74
N GLY A 31 -23.75 30.95 23.22
CA GLY A 31 -23.30 29.73 23.89
C GLY A 31 -24.04 29.47 25.21
N ILE A 32 -24.27 30.51 26.02
CA ILE A 32 -25.04 30.41 27.28
C ILE A 32 -26.51 30.08 26.99
N ILE A 33 -27.11 30.67 25.94
CA ILE A 33 -28.48 30.34 25.52
C ILE A 33 -28.58 28.88 25.06
N ALA A 34 -27.61 28.39 24.28
CA ALA A 34 -27.59 27.01 23.80
C ALA A 34 -27.44 26.01 24.97
N ILE A 35 -26.55 26.28 25.93
CA ILE A 35 -26.40 25.47 27.14
C ILE A 35 -27.68 25.52 27.99
N GLY A 36 -28.30 26.70 28.12
CA GLY A 36 -29.59 26.87 28.79
C GLY A 36 -30.70 26.02 28.15
N LEU A 37 -30.82 26.03 26.82
CA LEU A 37 -31.78 25.21 26.07
C LEU A 37 -31.52 23.71 26.23
N ILE A 38 -30.24 23.28 26.20
CA ILE A 38 -29.87 21.87 26.41
C ILE A 38 -30.23 21.43 27.84
N LEU A 39 -29.97 22.27 28.84
CA LEU A 39 -30.36 22.00 30.23
C LEU A 39 -31.88 21.99 30.41
N LEU A 40 -32.62 22.85 29.71
CA LEU A 40 -34.09 22.90 29.73
C LEU A 40 -34.71 21.66 29.07
N ILE A 41 -34.13 21.18 27.96
CA ILE A 41 -34.52 19.92 27.31
C ILE A 41 -34.16 18.72 28.21
N TYR A 42 -33.02 18.75 28.88
CA TYR A 42 -32.62 17.71 29.82
C TYR A 42 -33.55 17.66 31.05
N TYR A 43 -33.89 18.81 31.62
CA TYR A 43 -34.78 18.90 32.79
C TYR A 43 -36.23 18.55 32.44
N SER A 44 -36.73 18.95 31.27
CA SER A 44 -38.07 18.59 30.81
C SER A 44 -38.20 17.07 30.53
N ARG A 45 -37.16 16.45 29.96
CA ARG A 45 -37.09 14.99 29.79
C ARG A 45 -36.97 14.23 31.11
N ARG A 46 -36.29 14.81 32.11
CA ARG A 46 -36.19 14.23 33.47
C ARG A 46 -37.50 14.34 34.25
N LYS A 47 -38.21 15.47 34.12
CA LYS A 47 -39.55 15.67 34.73
C LYS A 47 -40.58 14.70 34.12
N SER A 48 -40.57 14.53 32.80
CA SER A 48 -41.39 13.51 32.10
C SER A 48 -41.09 12.07 32.56
N LYS A 49 -39.82 11.71 32.77
CA LYS A 49 -39.47 10.38 33.34
C LYS A 49 -39.92 10.22 34.80
N GLN A 50 -39.82 11.27 35.62
CA GLN A 50 -40.25 11.24 37.01
C GLN A 50 -41.79 11.16 37.13
N ASP A 51 -42.53 11.84 36.26
CA ASP A 51 -43.99 11.78 36.19
C ASP A 51 -44.49 10.41 35.71
N VAL A 52 -43.75 9.74 34.80
CA VAL A 52 -44.02 8.35 34.39
C VAL A 52 -43.73 7.37 35.54
N ILE A 53 -42.64 7.56 36.28
CA ILE A 53 -42.29 6.71 37.44
C ILE A 53 -43.28 6.92 38.60
N ASN A 54 -43.74 8.13 38.85
CA ASN A 54 -44.73 8.44 39.88
C ASN A 54 -46.14 7.92 39.52
N ASN A 55 -46.52 7.93 38.23
CA ASN A 55 -47.77 7.32 37.76
C ASN A 55 -47.74 5.77 37.77
N LEU A 56 -46.57 5.15 37.64
CA LEU A 56 -46.38 3.69 37.77
C LEU A 56 -46.31 3.21 39.24
N ALA A 57 -45.83 4.07 40.15
CA ALA A 57 -45.76 3.77 41.59
C ALA A 57 -47.07 4.06 42.34
N GLY A 58 -47.92 4.96 41.83
CA GLY A 58 -49.21 5.32 42.42
C GLY A 58 -50.35 4.32 42.23
N ASN A 59 -50.17 3.31 41.35
CA ASN A 59 -51.26 2.39 40.96
C ASN A 59 -51.07 0.92 41.39
N LYS A 60 -50.26 0.68 42.44
CA LYS A 60 -50.14 -0.64 43.08
C LYS A 60 -50.22 -0.52 44.61
N LYS A 61 -51.40 -0.17 45.12
CA LYS A 61 -51.92 -0.66 46.42
C LYS A 61 -53.41 -0.33 46.56
N SER A 62 -54.19 -1.38 46.87
CA SER A 62 -55.67 -1.48 46.87
C SER A 62 -56.25 -1.60 45.44
N ILE A 63 -57.02 -2.61 45.05
CA ILE A 63 -58.15 -3.26 45.73
C ILE A 63 -58.20 -4.78 45.40
N LEU A 64 -58.70 -5.51 46.40
CA LEU A 64 -59.00 -6.94 46.48
C LEU A 64 -60.35 -7.25 45.79
N VAL A 65 -60.42 -8.37 45.06
CA VAL A 65 -61.54 -9.33 44.91
C VAL A 65 -62.92 -8.84 44.40
N GLU A 66 -63.26 -9.29 43.19
CA GLU A 66 -64.54 -9.85 42.66
C GLU A 66 -64.54 -9.58 41.14
N SER A 67 -64.98 -10.43 40.22
CA SER A 67 -65.53 -11.78 40.15
C SER A 67 -65.61 -12.11 38.63
N ILE A 68 -65.99 -13.36 38.27
CA ILE A 68 -66.59 -13.75 36.96
C ILE A 68 -65.63 -14.18 35.80
N ILE A 69 -65.53 -15.50 35.64
CA ILE A 69 -66.02 -16.32 34.51
C ILE A 69 -65.93 -15.74 33.06
N THR A 70 -65.05 -16.38 32.28
CA THR A 70 -65.09 -16.77 30.84
C THR A 70 -65.59 -15.82 29.73
N SER A 71 -64.74 -15.61 28.72
CA SER A 71 -64.95 -16.00 27.29
C SER A 71 -63.65 -15.75 26.50
N LYS A 72 -62.94 -16.82 26.11
CA LYS A 72 -62.85 -17.41 24.75
C LYS A 72 -62.38 -16.49 23.61
N VAL A 73 -61.20 -16.85 23.05
CA VAL A 73 -60.88 -17.01 21.60
C VAL A 73 -60.66 -15.67 20.84
N ASN A 74 -59.61 -15.38 20.07
CA ASN A 74 -58.71 -16.11 19.14
C ASN A 74 -57.36 -15.33 19.06
N ASP A 75 -56.20 -15.98 19.13
CA ASP A 75 -55.39 -16.56 18.03
C ASP A 75 -54.19 -15.66 17.63
N SER A 76 -52.99 -16.18 17.84
CA SER A 76 -51.86 -16.08 16.89
C SER A 76 -50.61 -16.78 17.45
N THR A 77 -50.20 -17.81 16.71
CA THR A 77 -48.82 -18.23 16.38
C THR A 77 -47.69 -17.31 16.86
N LYS A 78 -46.55 -17.77 17.40
CA LYS A 78 -45.59 -18.69 16.77
C LYS A 78 -44.42 -18.99 17.74
N LYS A 79 -43.94 -20.24 17.62
CA LYS A 79 -42.56 -20.76 17.78
C LYS A 79 -41.88 -20.74 19.16
N THR A 80 -41.82 -21.96 19.68
CA THR A 80 -41.13 -22.48 20.87
C THR A 80 -39.61 -22.55 20.69
N GLN A 81 -38.88 -21.92 21.62
CA GLN A 81 -37.72 -22.53 22.29
C GLN A 81 -38.22 -23.14 23.61
N SER A 82 -37.57 -24.19 24.12
CA SER A 82 -37.59 -24.45 25.56
C SER A 82 -36.36 -25.25 25.94
N ALA A 83 -35.49 -24.58 26.68
CA ALA A 83 -34.59 -25.17 27.66
C ALA A 83 -35.39 -25.75 28.83
N ASN A 84 -34.74 -26.54 29.69
CA ASN A 84 -35.00 -26.54 31.13
C ASN A 84 -33.72 -26.85 31.91
N GLU A 85 -33.18 -25.78 32.49
CA GLU A 85 -32.61 -25.59 33.83
C GLU A 85 -33.30 -26.45 34.95
N ILE A 86 -32.75 -26.76 36.15
CA ILE A 86 -32.16 -25.86 37.18
C ILE A 86 -31.60 -26.69 38.40
N LYS A 87 -30.41 -26.27 38.93
CA LYS A 87 -29.94 -26.14 40.36
C LYS A 87 -29.66 -27.35 41.31
N PRO A 88 -29.00 -27.15 42.49
CA PRO A 88 -27.71 -26.47 42.76
C PRO A 88 -26.82 -27.07 43.91
N ASP A 89 -25.57 -26.59 44.01
CA ASP A 89 -24.67 -26.32 45.17
C ASP A 89 -24.28 -27.36 46.26
N ILE A 90 -22.96 -27.46 46.54
CA ILE A 90 -22.23 -27.18 47.83
C ILE A 90 -20.72 -27.54 47.72
N GLY A 91 -19.86 -26.52 47.76
CA GLY A 91 -18.64 -26.28 48.60
C GLY A 91 -17.49 -27.30 48.87
N ASN A 92 -16.25 -26.80 48.61
CA ASN A 92 -14.94 -26.98 49.32
C ASN A 92 -14.25 -28.37 49.30
N SER A 93 -12.92 -28.57 49.39
CA SER A 93 -11.66 -27.77 49.34
C SER A 93 -10.46 -28.75 49.43
N GLU A 94 -9.37 -28.47 48.72
CA GLU A 94 -7.92 -28.68 49.03
C GLU A 94 -7.22 -30.06 49.29
N ILE A 95 -6.24 -30.35 48.40
CA ILE A 95 -4.79 -30.69 48.56
C ILE A 95 -4.33 -31.79 49.57
N LYS A 96 -3.67 -32.87 49.08
CA LYS A 96 -2.22 -33.20 49.30
C LYS A 96 -1.76 -34.59 48.78
N THR A 97 -0.66 -34.50 48.04
CA THR A 97 0.37 -35.45 47.58
C THR A 97 0.91 -36.49 48.59
N LEU A 98 1.47 -37.61 48.09
CA LEU A 98 2.91 -38.03 48.22
C LEU A 98 3.23 -39.47 47.68
N LYS A 99 4.19 -39.55 46.71
CA LYS A 99 5.41 -40.43 46.58
C LYS A 99 5.28 -41.99 46.59
N LYS A 100 6.14 -42.85 46.01
CA LYS A 100 7.41 -42.84 45.20
C LYS A 100 7.72 -44.30 44.76
N ASP A 101 8.52 -44.47 43.68
CA ASP A 101 9.58 -45.48 43.37
C ASP A 101 9.26 -47.01 43.43
N GLU A 102 9.81 -47.97 42.67
CA GLU A 102 10.89 -48.13 41.66
C GLU A 102 10.83 -49.55 41.01
N GLN A 103 11.38 -49.67 39.79
CA GLN A 103 12.06 -50.83 39.12
C GLN A 103 11.39 -52.20 38.83
N VAL A 104 11.53 -52.72 37.59
CA VAL A 104 12.42 -53.87 37.20
C VAL A 104 12.32 -54.24 35.70
N LYS A 105 13.50 -54.25 35.06
CA LYS A 105 14.09 -54.99 33.89
C LYS A 105 13.23 -55.84 32.93
N ARG A 106 13.60 -55.77 31.63
CA ARG A 106 14.00 -56.94 30.79
C ARG A 106 14.84 -56.53 29.57
N GLU A 107 16.00 -57.18 29.42
CA GLU A 107 16.89 -57.19 28.25
C GLU A 107 16.29 -58.01 27.09
N PHE A 108 16.72 -57.80 25.83
CA PHE A 108 17.33 -58.86 24.98
C PHE A 108 17.93 -58.33 23.66
N LYS A 109 19.25 -58.54 23.53
CA LYS A 109 20.13 -58.90 22.39
C LYS A 109 19.99 -58.28 21.00
N SER A 110 21.14 -57.74 20.58
CA SER A 110 21.65 -57.52 19.23
C SER A 110 21.96 -58.84 18.48
N GLU A 111 21.60 -58.90 17.20
CA GLU A 111 22.31 -59.69 16.18
C GLU A 111 22.43 -58.88 14.88
N THR A 112 23.68 -58.65 14.46
CA THR A 112 24.09 -58.07 13.19
C THR A 112 24.59 -59.17 12.26
N LYS A 113 24.17 -59.09 10.99
CA LYS A 113 24.76 -59.59 9.72
C LYS A 113 23.58 -59.96 8.81
N GLY A 114 23.39 -59.46 7.60
CA GLY A 114 24.25 -58.75 6.67
C GLY A 114 23.74 -59.14 5.28
N SER A 115 23.05 -58.24 4.60
CA SER A 115 22.81 -58.33 3.17
C SER A 115 23.12 -56.97 2.57
N ASN A 116 24.27 -56.92 1.88
CA ASN A 116 24.61 -55.85 0.96
C ASN A 116 23.62 -55.91 -0.20
N ASP A 117 22.55 -55.14 -0.11
CA ASP A 117 21.77 -54.75 -1.28
C ASP A 117 22.37 -53.43 -1.75
N TYR A 118 23.24 -53.50 -2.76
CA TYR A 118 23.63 -52.32 -3.52
C TYR A 118 22.35 -51.76 -4.14
N SER A 119 21.79 -50.74 -3.49
CA SER A 119 20.71 -49.95 -4.06
C SER A 119 21.18 -49.46 -5.43
N SER A 120 20.51 -49.97 -6.44
CA SER A 120 20.57 -49.43 -7.78
C SER A 120 20.39 -47.93 -7.68
N ILE A 121 21.40 -47.17 -8.10
CA ILE A 121 21.28 -45.75 -8.35
C ILE A 121 20.16 -45.64 -9.39
N LYS A 122 18.96 -45.26 -8.95
CA LYS A 122 17.91 -44.82 -9.87
C LYS A 122 18.47 -43.60 -10.57
N VAL A 123 18.86 -43.78 -11.83
CA VAL A 123 19.00 -42.67 -12.77
C VAL A 123 17.63 -42.01 -12.79
N ILE A 124 17.52 -40.83 -12.17
CA ILE A 124 16.30 -40.03 -12.21
C ILE A 124 16.22 -39.52 -13.65
N GLU A 125 15.32 -40.08 -14.45
CA GLU A 125 15.05 -39.55 -15.78
C GLU A 125 14.54 -38.11 -15.63
N PRO A 126 15.08 -37.14 -16.40
CA PRO A 126 14.65 -35.75 -16.32
C PRO A 126 13.15 -35.66 -16.62
N VAL A 127 12.44 -34.83 -15.87
CA VAL A 127 11.01 -34.61 -16.08
C VAL A 127 10.85 -33.90 -17.43
N LYS A 128 10.35 -34.64 -18.42
CA LYS A 128 10.16 -34.11 -19.76
C LYS A 128 9.20 -32.94 -19.75
N PRO A 129 9.47 -31.89 -20.55
CA PRO A 129 8.65 -30.72 -20.55
C PRO A 129 7.21 -31.01 -21.01
N GLU A 130 6.21 -30.49 -20.27
CA GLU A 130 4.86 -30.28 -20.80
C GLU A 130 4.96 -29.52 -22.14
N LYS A 131 4.20 -29.97 -23.13
CA LYS A 131 4.31 -29.50 -24.50
C LYS A 131 3.83 -28.06 -24.58
N GLU A 132 4.70 -27.14 -25.00
CA GLU A 132 4.31 -25.76 -25.19
C GLU A 132 3.42 -25.63 -26.44
N GLU A 133 2.30 -24.94 -26.27
CA GLU A 133 1.33 -24.71 -27.33
C GLU A 133 1.83 -23.63 -28.31
N GLN A 134 2.74 -22.76 -27.83
CA GLN A 134 3.26 -21.63 -28.57
C GLN A 134 4.39 -22.07 -29.52
N SER A 135 4.27 -21.68 -30.79
CA SER A 135 5.28 -21.94 -31.81
C SER A 135 6.26 -20.77 -32.03
N LYS A 136 6.02 -19.61 -31.40
CA LYS A 136 6.76 -18.36 -31.58
C LYS A 136 6.79 -17.53 -30.29
N GLU A 137 7.76 -16.64 -30.22
CA GLU A 137 7.97 -15.68 -29.14
C GLU A 137 6.80 -14.70 -29.06
N LYS A 138 6.44 -14.28 -27.84
CA LYS A 138 5.48 -13.20 -27.60
C LYS A 138 6.16 -12.04 -26.90
N TYR A 139 5.56 -10.86 -27.08
CA TYR A 139 5.99 -9.62 -26.46
C TYR A 139 4.82 -9.01 -25.71
N ILE A 140 5.11 -8.20 -24.70
CA ILE A 140 4.08 -7.39 -24.05
C ILE A 140 3.44 -6.44 -25.06
N GLY A 141 2.11 -6.31 -25.02
CA GLY A 141 1.34 -5.44 -25.92
C GLY A 141 0.87 -4.13 -25.30
N TYR A 142 1.33 -3.82 -24.09
CA TYR A 142 1.05 -2.57 -23.38
C TYR A 142 2.33 -1.76 -23.20
N ASN A 143 2.17 -0.45 -23.00
CA ASN A 143 3.28 0.39 -22.57
C ASN A 143 3.33 0.41 -21.03
N PRO A 144 4.41 -0.12 -20.41
CA PRO A 144 4.54 -0.13 -18.96
C PRO A 144 4.47 1.28 -18.37
N ILE A 145 3.81 1.40 -17.22
CA ILE A 145 3.61 2.69 -16.56
C ILE A 145 4.35 2.67 -15.22
N ASN A 146 5.34 3.54 -15.07
CA ASN A 146 6.18 3.65 -13.88
C ASN A 146 5.52 4.43 -12.72
N ILE A 147 4.18 4.43 -12.66
CA ILE A 147 3.43 5.15 -11.62
C ILE A 147 3.59 4.55 -10.22
N PHE A 148 3.82 3.24 -10.15
CA PHE A 148 4.09 2.53 -8.90
C PHE A 148 5.59 2.42 -8.60
N ALA A 149 6.44 3.06 -9.42
CA ALA A 149 7.88 2.96 -9.27
C ALA A 149 8.30 3.50 -7.90
N GLN A 150 9.09 2.69 -7.23
CA GLN A 150 9.74 2.99 -5.97
C GLN A 150 11.23 2.71 -6.15
N THR A 151 12.05 3.19 -5.23
CA THR A 151 13.44 2.75 -5.10
C THR A 151 13.69 2.34 -3.67
N GLU A 152 14.68 1.49 -3.46
CA GLU A 152 15.09 1.04 -2.13
C GLU A 152 15.28 2.22 -1.13
N PRO A 153 14.91 2.05 0.15
CA PRO A 153 14.10 0.94 0.67
C PRO A 153 12.66 0.99 0.12
N PHE A 154 12.13 -0.15 -0.31
CA PHE A 154 10.75 -0.23 -0.80
C PHE A 154 9.71 -0.10 0.33
N ASN A 155 8.47 0.24 -0.04
CA ASN A 155 7.30 0.05 0.82
C ASN A 155 6.31 -0.89 0.13
N TYR A 156 5.80 -1.88 0.87
CA TYR A 156 4.73 -2.76 0.44
C TYR A 156 3.37 -2.05 0.41
N PRO A 157 2.50 -2.33 -0.58
CA PRO A 157 2.82 -3.10 -1.77
C PRO A 157 3.72 -2.31 -2.74
N TYR A 158 4.58 -3.02 -3.47
CA TYR A 158 5.35 -2.44 -4.57
C TYR A 158 5.19 -3.23 -5.86
N VAL A 159 5.45 -2.55 -6.98
CA VAL A 159 5.33 -3.12 -8.31
C VAL A 159 6.60 -2.88 -9.10
N ILE A 160 7.08 -3.93 -9.76
CA ILE A 160 8.18 -3.86 -10.73
C ILE A 160 7.60 -4.13 -12.11
N MET A 161 7.71 -3.13 -12.98
CA MET A 161 7.19 -3.17 -14.34
C MET A 161 8.27 -3.60 -15.34
N PRO A 162 7.94 -4.42 -16.35
CA PRO A 162 8.86 -4.75 -17.44
C PRO A 162 9.22 -3.51 -18.28
N LYS A 163 10.21 -3.63 -19.16
CA LYS A 163 10.55 -2.59 -20.13
C LYS A 163 9.54 -2.64 -21.30
N PRO A 164 9.27 -1.53 -22.00
CA PRO A 164 8.45 -1.56 -23.22
C PRO A 164 8.98 -2.59 -24.22
N ASN A 165 8.09 -3.33 -24.88
CA ASN A 165 8.41 -4.39 -25.84
C ASN A 165 9.29 -5.54 -25.28
N SER A 166 9.26 -5.80 -23.96
CA SER A 166 9.89 -6.99 -23.40
C SER A 166 9.32 -8.29 -24.00
N VAL A 167 10.21 -9.23 -24.31
CA VAL A 167 9.86 -10.62 -24.66
C VAL A 167 9.29 -11.33 -23.43
N ILE A 168 8.33 -12.22 -23.63
CA ILE A 168 7.63 -12.92 -22.57
C ILE A 168 8.18 -14.33 -22.41
N LYS A 169 8.67 -14.65 -21.21
CA LYS A 169 8.96 -16.03 -20.81
C LYS A 169 7.69 -16.69 -20.30
N PHE A 170 7.27 -17.79 -20.90
CA PHE A 170 6.11 -18.54 -20.44
C PHE A 170 6.46 -19.37 -19.19
N PRO A 171 5.54 -19.46 -18.21
CA PRO A 171 5.77 -20.29 -17.04
C PRO A 171 5.55 -21.77 -17.34
N ARG A 172 6.31 -22.59 -16.64
CA ARG A 172 6.23 -24.04 -16.65
C ARG A 172 5.41 -24.51 -15.46
N LYS A 173 4.66 -25.61 -15.61
CA LYS A 173 3.94 -26.23 -14.50
C LYS A 173 4.90 -26.93 -13.54
N GLY A 174 4.80 -26.62 -12.26
CA GLY A 174 5.47 -27.33 -11.19
C GLY A 174 5.66 -26.45 -9.95
N ARG A 175 5.98 -27.10 -8.84
CA ARG A 175 6.18 -26.46 -7.54
C ARG A 175 7.28 -27.21 -6.80
N ILE A 176 8.30 -26.47 -6.37
CA ILE A 176 9.44 -26.96 -5.58
C ILE A 176 9.32 -26.41 -4.17
N GLY A 177 8.96 -25.12 -4.06
CA GLY A 177 8.81 -24.42 -2.82
C GLY A 177 7.65 -24.94 -1.98
N ARG A 178 7.81 -24.86 -0.66
CA ARG A 178 6.68 -24.99 0.27
C ARG A 178 5.80 -23.74 0.12
N LYS A 179 4.47 -23.92 0.25
CA LYS A 179 3.54 -22.79 0.37
C LYS A 179 3.74 -22.02 1.68
N GLY A 180 3.80 -20.70 1.59
CA GLY A 180 3.69 -19.76 2.69
C GLY A 180 2.36 -19.93 3.44
N PHE A 181 2.33 -19.50 4.69
CA PHE A 181 1.21 -19.78 5.59
C PHE A 181 -0.12 -19.16 5.10
N LYS A 182 -0.06 -18.03 4.38
CA LYS A 182 -1.23 -17.30 3.90
C LYS A 182 -1.61 -17.56 2.44
N GLU A 183 -0.85 -18.35 1.69
CA GLU A 183 -1.13 -18.59 0.27
C GLU A 183 -2.51 -19.21 0.06
N GLU A 184 -2.84 -20.33 0.72
CA GLU A 184 -4.12 -21.03 0.52
C GLU A 184 -5.34 -20.16 0.86
N ASP A 185 -5.21 -19.29 1.86
CA ASP A 185 -6.28 -18.36 2.20
C ASP A 185 -6.40 -17.22 1.19
N PHE A 186 -5.28 -16.68 0.72
CA PHE A 186 -5.30 -15.59 -0.25
C PHE A 186 -5.74 -16.05 -1.64
N LYS A 187 -5.43 -17.29 -2.02
CA LYS A 187 -5.90 -17.93 -3.25
C LYS A 187 -7.41 -17.77 -3.45
N LYS A 188 -8.19 -17.99 -2.39
CA LYS A 188 -9.65 -17.83 -2.40
C LYS A 188 -10.08 -16.42 -2.83
N TYR A 189 -9.34 -15.39 -2.44
CA TYR A 189 -9.62 -13.99 -2.82
C TYR A 189 -9.16 -13.72 -4.26
N ILE A 190 -7.99 -14.20 -4.65
CA ILE A 190 -7.49 -14.07 -6.02
C ILE A 190 -8.47 -14.72 -7.00
N GLU A 191 -8.86 -15.96 -6.76
CA GLU A 191 -9.82 -16.68 -7.61
C GLU A 191 -11.18 -15.97 -7.64
N LYS A 192 -11.68 -15.51 -6.48
CA LYS A 192 -12.96 -14.78 -6.39
C LYS A 192 -13.01 -13.58 -7.34
N TYR A 193 -11.92 -12.83 -7.48
CA TYR A 193 -11.94 -11.57 -8.23
C TYR A 193 -11.36 -11.67 -9.65
N PHE A 194 -10.44 -12.60 -9.91
CA PHE A 194 -9.65 -12.57 -11.15
C PHE A 194 -9.85 -13.78 -12.06
N LYS A 195 -10.38 -14.91 -11.58
CA LYS A 195 -10.46 -16.17 -12.38
C LYS A 195 -11.30 -16.06 -13.67
N GLU A 196 -12.26 -15.14 -13.71
CA GLU A 196 -13.10 -14.94 -14.90
C GLU A 196 -12.36 -14.15 -15.99
N SER A 197 -11.34 -13.38 -15.61
CA SER A 197 -10.56 -12.54 -16.53
C SER A 197 -9.20 -13.15 -16.87
N PHE A 198 -8.58 -13.82 -15.90
CA PHE A 198 -7.22 -14.37 -15.96
C PHE A 198 -7.21 -15.87 -15.69
N GLN A 199 -6.24 -16.56 -16.29
CA GLN A 199 -5.82 -17.86 -15.80
C GLN A 199 -5.04 -17.65 -14.50
N VAL A 200 -5.43 -18.35 -13.44
CA VAL A 200 -4.85 -18.22 -12.09
C VAL A 200 -4.15 -19.53 -11.73
N PHE A 201 -2.88 -19.44 -11.38
CA PHE A 201 -2.07 -20.58 -10.96
C PHE A 201 -1.30 -20.27 -9.67
N ASP A 202 -0.99 -21.32 -8.93
CA ASP A 202 -0.15 -21.31 -7.72
C ASP A 202 0.89 -22.46 -7.78
N ASP A 203 1.21 -22.89 -9.00
CA ASP A 203 2.06 -24.05 -9.33
C ASP A 203 2.92 -23.78 -10.57
N ARG A 204 3.52 -22.59 -10.65
CA ARG A 204 4.28 -22.15 -11.81
C ARG A 204 5.69 -21.76 -11.46
N PHE A 205 6.61 -21.97 -12.40
CA PHE A 205 7.97 -21.45 -12.31
C PHE A 205 8.49 -20.99 -13.67
N ILE A 206 9.55 -20.20 -13.67
CA ILE A 206 10.37 -19.90 -14.85
C ILE A 206 11.80 -20.40 -14.65
N LEU A 207 12.41 -20.89 -15.71
CA LEU A 207 13.85 -21.13 -15.77
C LEU A 207 14.53 -19.88 -16.34
N VAL A 208 15.73 -19.62 -15.83
CA VAL A 208 16.54 -18.45 -16.17
C VAL A 208 17.92 -18.97 -16.56
N LYS A 209 18.44 -18.51 -17.69
CA LYS A 209 19.76 -18.92 -18.19
C LYS A 209 20.82 -18.71 -17.11
N ASN A 210 21.68 -19.71 -16.91
CA ASN A 210 22.74 -19.74 -15.90
C ASN A 210 22.26 -19.66 -14.44
N ASN A 211 20.96 -19.82 -14.16
CA ASN A 211 20.46 -19.98 -12.81
C ASN A 211 20.15 -21.46 -12.53
N PRO A 212 20.83 -22.09 -11.56
CA PRO A 212 20.61 -23.50 -11.26
C PRO A 212 19.24 -23.79 -10.63
N LYS A 213 18.53 -22.76 -10.12
CA LYS A 213 17.24 -22.93 -9.48
C LYS A 213 16.15 -22.16 -10.24
N PRO A 214 14.99 -22.80 -10.48
CA PRO A 214 13.84 -22.09 -11.02
C PRO A 214 13.37 -20.98 -10.08
N PHE A 215 12.79 -19.93 -10.64
CA PHE A 215 12.04 -18.95 -9.87
C PHE A 215 10.56 -19.29 -9.89
N GLU A 216 9.97 -19.41 -8.69
CA GLU A 216 8.59 -19.81 -8.47
C GLU A 216 7.81 -18.64 -7.84
N PRO A 217 6.81 -18.08 -8.54
CA PRO A 217 5.82 -17.17 -7.98
C PRO A 217 4.90 -17.84 -6.95
N ASP A 218 4.44 -17.12 -5.93
CA ASP A 218 3.33 -17.63 -5.08
C ASP A 218 2.04 -17.75 -5.89
N PHE A 219 1.73 -16.74 -6.71
CA PHE A 219 0.65 -16.79 -7.70
C PHE A 219 1.08 -16.23 -9.04
N THR A 220 0.57 -16.88 -10.09
CA THR A 220 0.72 -16.45 -11.48
C THR A 220 -0.64 -16.12 -12.07
N LEU A 221 -0.81 -14.91 -12.61
CA LEU A 221 -2.00 -14.49 -13.35
C LEU A 221 -1.64 -14.21 -14.80
N ILE A 222 -2.35 -14.85 -15.74
CA ILE A 222 -2.07 -14.74 -17.18
C ILE A 222 -3.32 -14.33 -17.95
N ASP A 223 -3.19 -13.30 -18.79
CA ASP A 223 -4.17 -12.92 -19.82
C ASP A 223 -3.48 -12.59 -21.14
N GLU A 224 -3.66 -13.46 -22.13
CA GLU A 224 -3.10 -13.31 -23.48
C GLU A 224 -4.09 -12.70 -24.48
N LYS A 225 -5.26 -12.23 -24.03
CA LYS A 225 -6.31 -11.70 -24.91
C LYS A 225 -5.88 -10.39 -25.59
N ASN A 226 -6.38 -10.19 -26.80
CA ASN A 226 -6.22 -8.96 -27.59
C ASN A 226 -4.76 -8.52 -27.80
N ASN A 227 -3.81 -9.46 -27.76
CA ASN A 227 -2.37 -9.22 -27.85
C ASN A 227 -1.82 -8.30 -26.75
N ILE A 228 -2.53 -8.06 -25.65
CA ILE A 228 -2.01 -7.26 -24.53
C ILE A 228 -0.95 -8.05 -23.77
N ASN A 229 -1.15 -9.37 -23.61
CA ASN A 229 -0.22 -10.32 -23.00
C ASN A 229 0.27 -9.87 -21.61
N ILE A 230 -0.59 -10.05 -20.61
CA ILE A 230 -0.34 -9.68 -19.22
C ILE A 230 0.08 -10.93 -18.44
N PHE A 231 1.26 -10.89 -17.81
CA PHE A 231 1.81 -11.95 -16.95
C PHE A 231 2.21 -11.33 -15.61
N LEU A 232 1.59 -11.78 -14.52
CA LEU A 232 1.83 -11.27 -13.16
C LEU A 232 2.52 -12.33 -12.31
N ASP A 233 3.59 -11.93 -11.64
CA ASP A 233 4.21 -12.58 -10.47
C ASP A 233 3.64 -11.88 -9.22
N ILE A 234 2.82 -12.57 -8.43
CA ILE A 234 2.27 -12.04 -7.19
C ILE A 234 2.89 -12.77 -6.01
N GLU A 235 3.46 -12.01 -5.07
CA GLU A 235 4.23 -12.54 -3.94
C GLU A 235 3.68 -12.06 -2.59
N ILE A 236 3.76 -12.95 -1.61
CA ILE A 236 3.46 -12.74 -0.20
C ILE A 236 4.78 -12.79 0.56
N ASP A 237 5.32 -11.63 0.89
CA ASP A 237 6.62 -11.51 1.54
C ASP A 237 6.46 -11.67 3.05
N GLU A 238 7.21 -12.62 3.59
CA GLU A 238 7.22 -12.92 5.02
C GLU A 238 8.57 -12.51 5.62
N PRO A 239 8.61 -11.96 6.85
CA PRO A 239 9.86 -11.47 7.41
C PRO A 239 10.88 -12.56 7.72
N TYR A 240 10.41 -13.77 8.02
CA TYR A 240 11.26 -14.93 8.29
C TYR A 240 10.52 -16.23 7.98
N GLU A 241 11.26 -17.31 7.78
CA GLU A 241 10.71 -18.64 7.45
C GLU A 241 9.69 -19.14 8.50
N GLY A 242 8.58 -19.74 8.04
CA GLY A 242 7.52 -20.32 8.87
C GLY A 242 7.90 -21.67 9.50
N LEU A 243 8.99 -21.72 10.27
CA LEU A 243 9.48 -22.91 10.98
C LEU A 243 9.13 -22.83 12.48
N ASN A 244 8.91 -23.96 13.14
CA ASN A 244 8.65 -23.97 14.60
C ASN A 244 9.93 -23.80 15.44
N ASP A 245 11.07 -24.23 14.91
CA ASP A 245 12.37 -24.11 15.57
C ASP A 245 12.97 -22.72 15.31
N ILE A 246 12.83 -21.83 16.30
CA ILE A 246 13.29 -20.44 16.22
C ILE A 246 14.78 -20.35 15.88
N SER A 247 15.60 -21.29 16.37
CA SER A 247 17.05 -21.29 16.16
C SER A 247 17.46 -21.52 14.71
N LYS A 248 16.56 -22.04 13.87
CA LYS A 248 16.80 -22.35 12.45
C LYS A 248 16.16 -21.39 11.48
N ARG A 249 15.24 -20.54 11.95
CA ARG A 249 14.53 -19.57 11.10
C ARG A 249 15.52 -18.60 10.47
N ARG A 250 15.39 -18.40 9.16
CA ARG A 250 16.16 -17.38 8.44
C ARG A 250 15.30 -16.17 8.14
N PRO A 251 15.88 -14.95 8.17
CA PRO A 251 15.22 -13.76 7.66
C PRO A 251 15.05 -13.87 6.13
N THR A 252 13.91 -13.41 5.63
CA THR A 252 13.50 -13.50 4.22
C THR A 252 13.01 -12.15 3.73
N HIS A 253 13.06 -11.90 2.41
CA HIS A 253 12.49 -10.74 1.73
C HIS A 253 12.81 -9.36 2.34
N TYR A 254 13.99 -9.22 2.95
CA TYR A 254 14.49 -7.96 3.45
C TYR A 254 15.00 -7.07 2.32
N GLN A 255 15.26 -5.80 2.61
CA GLN A 255 15.76 -4.81 1.65
C GLN A 255 16.88 -5.37 0.75
N GLN A 256 16.76 -5.14 -0.55
CA GLN A 256 17.64 -5.59 -1.63
C GLN A 256 17.69 -7.11 -1.88
N PHE A 257 17.14 -7.95 -1.01
CA PHE A 257 17.27 -9.41 -1.08
C PHE A 257 16.71 -9.98 -2.39
N ASP A 258 15.52 -9.52 -2.80
CA ASP A 258 14.82 -10.03 -3.98
C ASP A 258 15.14 -9.27 -5.27
N THR A 259 16.09 -8.32 -5.26
CA THR A 259 16.37 -7.43 -6.41
C THR A 259 16.64 -8.21 -7.70
N ASN A 260 17.52 -9.22 -7.64
CA ASN A 260 17.86 -10.00 -8.83
C ASN A 260 16.73 -10.93 -9.27
N ARG A 261 15.93 -11.46 -8.34
CA ARG A 261 14.72 -12.25 -8.64
C ARG A 261 13.70 -11.38 -9.38
N ASN A 262 13.41 -10.21 -8.83
CA ASN A 262 12.50 -9.23 -9.42
C ASN A 262 12.97 -8.81 -10.82
N ASN A 263 14.28 -8.57 -11.00
CA ASN A 263 14.84 -8.25 -12.31
C ASN A 263 14.70 -9.41 -13.30
N ALA A 264 14.86 -10.65 -12.87
CA ALA A 264 14.72 -11.81 -13.75
C ALA A 264 13.30 -11.92 -14.34
N PHE A 265 12.26 -11.76 -13.52
CA PHE A 265 10.86 -11.70 -13.99
C PHE A 265 10.62 -10.48 -14.89
N LYS A 266 11.05 -9.30 -14.44
CA LYS A 266 10.91 -8.03 -15.17
C LYS A 266 11.49 -8.11 -16.59
N ASN A 267 12.71 -8.64 -16.74
CA ASN A 267 13.41 -8.73 -18.03
C ASN A 267 12.76 -9.75 -18.98
N ARG A 268 11.90 -10.61 -18.43
CA ARG A 268 11.12 -11.64 -19.13
C ARG A 268 9.66 -11.26 -19.35
N GLY A 269 9.34 -9.97 -19.25
CA GLY A 269 8.01 -9.43 -19.57
C GLY A 269 6.96 -9.57 -18.47
N TRP A 270 7.36 -9.97 -17.26
CA TRP A 270 6.43 -10.13 -16.13
C TRP A 270 6.32 -8.84 -15.31
N ILE A 271 5.13 -8.60 -14.78
CA ILE A 271 4.88 -7.58 -13.76
C ILE A 271 4.98 -8.26 -12.40
N VAL A 272 5.87 -7.78 -11.53
CA VAL A 272 6.00 -8.30 -10.16
C VAL A 272 5.21 -7.42 -9.21
N ILE A 273 4.34 -7.99 -8.40
CA ILE A 273 3.58 -7.32 -7.35
C ILE A 273 3.84 -8.04 -6.03
N ARG A 274 4.36 -7.31 -5.03
CA ARG A 274 4.73 -7.90 -3.74
C ARG A 274 3.97 -7.25 -2.61
N PHE A 275 3.42 -8.07 -1.71
CA PHE A 275 2.70 -7.65 -0.51
C PHE A 275 3.42 -8.16 0.73
N ALA A 276 3.37 -7.43 1.85
CA ALA A 276 3.75 -8.03 3.13
C ALA A 276 2.67 -9.03 3.57
N GLU A 277 3.06 -10.17 4.17
CA GLU A 277 2.11 -11.18 4.67
C GLU A 277 1.06 -10.58 5.59
N ILE A 278 1.43 -9.63 6.44
CA ILE A 278 0.50 -8.96 7.35
C ILE A 278 -0.60 -8.18 6.60
N GLN A 279 -0.30 -7.59 5.43
CA GLN A 279 -1.32 -6.93 4.59
C GLN A 279 -2.28 -7.96 4.01
N VAL A 280 -1.76 -9.10 3.55
CA VAL A 280 -2.56 -10.20 3.02
C VAL A 280 -3.44 -10.81 4.11
N HIS A 281 -2.90 -10.98 5.31
CA HIS A 281 -3.63 -11.52 6.46
C HIS A 281 -4.76 -10.58 6.91
N GLN A 282 -4.47 -9.29 7.09
CA GLN A 282 -5.40 -8.35 7.70
C GLN A 282 -6.36 -7.70 6.69
N LYS A 283 -5.91 -7.46 5.46
CA LYS A 283 -6.66 -6.71 4.43
C LYS A 283 -6.58 -7.38 3.04
N PRO A 284 -6.98 -8.65 2.86
CA PRO A 284 -6.86 -9.36 1.58
C PRO A 284 -7.67 -8.70 0.45
N ASN A 285 -8.86 -8.18 0.71
CA ASN A 285 -9.63 -7.44 -0.30
C ASN A 285 -8.91 -6.17 -0.77
N SER A 286 -8.21 -5.46 0.13
CA SER A 286 -7.42 -4.28 -0.23
C SER A 286 -6.20 -4.66 -1.08
N CYS A 287 -5.61 -5.84 -0.86
CA CYS A 287 -4.57 -6.40 -1.74
C CYS A 287 -5.13 -6.67 -3.15
N CYS A 288 -6.30 -7.31 -3.26
CA CYS A 288 -6.97 -7.51 -4.55
C CYS A 288 -7.36 -6.18 -5.21
N ARG A 289 -7.78 -5.17 -4.44
CA ARG A 289 -8.02 -3.84 -4.97
C ARG A 289 -6.75 -3.24 -5.59
N PHE A 290 -5.61 -3.36 -4.91
CA PHE A 290 -4.33 -2.89 -5.43
C PHE A 290 -3.96 -3.59 -6.75
N ILE A 291 -4.10 -4.91 -6.84
CA ILE A 291 -3.89 -5.66 -8.11
C ILE A 291 -4.80 -5.11 -9.22
N ALA A 292 -6.08 -4.88 -8.92
CA ALA A 292 -7.03 -4.35 -9.89
C ALA A 292 -6.68 -2.92 -10.34
N ASP A 293 -6.16 -2.07 -9.45
CA ASP A 293 -5.67 -0.73 -9.80
C ASP A 293 -4.43 -0.79 -10.71
N VAL A 294 -3.51 -1.74 -10.46
CA VAL A 294 -2.36 -2.01 -11.34
C VAL A 294 -2.83 -2.43 -12.73
N LEU A 295 -3.73 -3.41 -12.82
CA LEU A 295 -4.30 -3.86 -14.09
C LEU A 295 -5.04 -2.75 -14.84
N LYS A 296 -5.82 -1.92 -14.13
CA LYS A 296 -6.52 -0.76 -14.71
C LYS A 296 -5.57 0.28 -15.28
N SER A 297 -4.43 0.48 -14.63
CA SER A 297 -3.41 1.42 -15.12
C SER A 297 -2.82 0.95 -16.45
N ILE A 298 -2.52 -0.34 -16.57
CA ILE A 298 -1.90 -0.92 -17.78
C ILE A 298 -2.91 -1.06 -18.92
N ASN A 299 -4.13 -1.51 -18.59
CA ASN A 299 -5.21 -1.70 -19.54
C ASN A 299 -6.40 -0.83 -19.11
N PRO A 300 -6.55 0.38 -19.68
CA PRO A 300 -7.67 1.27 -19.37
C PRO A 300 -9.06 0.66 -19.65
N LYS A 301 -9.15 -0.40 -20.47
CA LYS A 301 -10.41 -1.13 -20.71
C LYS A 301 -10.72 -2.18 -19.65
N TYR A 302 -9.77 -2.53 -18.79
CA TYR A 302 -10.00 -3.42 -17.66
C TYR A 302 -11.10 -2.85 -16.76
N VAL A 303 -12.05 -3.69 -16.37
CA VAL A 303 -13.15 -3.30 -15.49
C VAL A 303 -12.85 -3.80 -14.09
N VAL A 304 -12.60 -2.88 -13.17
CA VAL A 304 -12.40 -3.22 -11.76
C VAL A 304 -13.69 -3.83 -11.22
N PRO A 305 -13.65 -4.99 -10.54
CA PRO A 305 -14.83 -5.56 -9.91
C PRO A 305 -15.53 -4.55 -9.01
N ALA A 306 -16.86 -4.39 -9.16
CA ALA A 306 -17.63 -3.38 -8.43
C ALA A 306 -17.47 -3.53 -6.90
N SER A 307 -17.36 -4.77 -6.41
CA SER A 307 -17.12 -5.09 -5.01
C SER A 307 -15.76 -4.62 -4.47
N LEU A 308 -14.78 -4.37 -5.33
CA LEU A 308 -13.49 -3.77 -4.97
C LEU A 308 -13.51 -2.23 -5.04
N SER A 309 -14.51 -1.63 -5.69
CA SER A 309 -14.52 -0.18 -6.00
C SER A 309 -14.54 0.72 -4.76
N ASN A 310 -15.12 0.25 -3.66
CA ASN A 310 -15.25 0.98 -2.39
C ASN A 310 -14.36 0.43 -1.26
N ILE A 311 -13.45 -0.48 -1.57
CA ILE A 311 -12.52 -1.05 -0.58
C ILE A 311 -11.43 -0.03 -0.27
N GLU A 312 -11.12 0.13 1.03
CA GLU A 312 -10.04 0.97 1.52
C GLU A 312 -8.70 0.55 0.90
N ARG A 313 -7.85 1.52 0.57
CA ARG A 313 -6.48 1.27 0.08
C ARG A 313 -5.58 0.74 1.20
N LEU A 314 -4.53 0.03 0.81
CA LEU A 314 -3.52 -0.42 1.74
C LEU A 314 -2.68 0.75 2.25
N ASN A 315 -2.41 0.73 3.56
CA ASN A 315 -1.37 1.58 4.13
C ASN A 315 0.00 1.01 3.75
N PRO A 316 0.94 1.84 3.28
CA PRO A 316 2.29 1.40 2.98
C PRO A 316 3.00 0.83 4.22
N ILE A 317 3.72 -0.27 4.04
CA ILE A 317 4.60 -0.85 5.07
C ILE A 317 6.03 -0.83 4.56
N ARG A 318 6.94 -0.18 5.28
CA ARG A 318 8.37 -0.17 4.92
C ARG A 318 8.90 -1.59 4.88
N GLN A 319 9.62 -1.94 3.81
CA GLN A 319 10.34 -3.21 3.73
C GLN A 319 11.35 -3.30 4.87
N TRP A 320 11.35 -4.43 5.56
CA TRP A 320 12.19 -4.63 6.74
C TRP A 320 13.67 -4.85 6.37
N THR A 321 14.54 -4.51 7.31
CA THR A 321 15.95 -4.89 7.25
C THR A 321 16.12 -6.34 7.68
N LYS A 322 17.29 -6.91 7.40
CA LYS A 322 17.66 -8.24 7.88
C LYS A 322 17.62 -8.34 9.41
N GLU A 323 18.13 -7.32 10.10
CA GLU A 323 18.15 -7.25 11.57
C GLU A 323 16.74 -7.16 12.17
N GLU A 324 15.85 -6.36 11.56
CA GLU A 324 14.43 -6.29 11.97
C GLU A 324 13.77 -7.67 11.86
N ALA A 325 13.98 -8.38 10.74
CA ALA A 325 13.47 -9.72 10.53
C ALA A 325 14.03 -10.75 11.54
N GLU A 326 15.33 -10.69 11.84
CA GLU A 326 15.98 -11.56 12.85
C GLU A 326 15.39 -11.31 14.25
N ASN A 327 15.22 -10.05 14.65
CA ASN A 327 14.61 -9.70 15.93
C ASN A 327 13.13 -10.12 16.00
N TRP A 328 12.37 -9.86 14.94
CA TRP A 328 10.97 -10.29 14.83
C TRP A 328 10.79 -11.80 14.89
N SER A 329 11.76 -12.57 14.37
CA SER A 329 11.77 -14.03 14.49
C SER A 329 11.86 -14.48 15.95
N LEU A 330 12.76 -13.88 16.74
CA LEU A 330 12.92 -14.16 18.18
C LEU A 330 11.66 -13.76 18.97
N GLU A 331 11.04 -12.64 18.58
CA GLU A 331 9.83 -12.12 19.20
C GLU A 331 8.55 -12.84 18.75
N ARG A 332 8.63 -13.80 17.82
CA ARG A 332 7.46 -14.48 17.24
C ARG A 332 6.44 -13.51 16.63
N TYR A 333 6.93 -12.50 15.92
CA TYR A 333 6.12 -11.42 15.35
C TYR A 333 5.02 -11.93 14.41
N ARG A 334 5.35 -12.85 13.48
CA ARG A 334 4.39 -13.51 12.58
C ARG A 334 3.30 -14.22 13.36
N GLU A 335 3.68 -15.07 14.31
CA GLU A 335 2.75 -15.83 15.13
C GLU A 335 1.77 -14.93 15.89
N LYS A 336 2.25 -13.81 16.43
CA LYS A 336 1.42 -12.81 17.13
C LYS A 336 0.34 -12.22 16.23
N TYR A 337 0.68 -11.75 15.02
CA TYR A 337 -0.34 -11.15 14.15
C TYR A 337 -1.19 -12.19 13.42
N LEU A 338 -0.67 -13.41 13.20
CA LEU A 338 -1.42 -14.52 12.62
C LEU A 338 -2.38 -15.17 13.63
N GLY A 339 -2.15 -14.97 14.93
CA GLY A 339 -2.93 -15.57 16.01
C GLY A 339 -2.70 -17.08 16.14
N ILE A 340 -1.46 -17.53 15.93
CA ILE A 340 -1.09 -18.96 15.96
C ILE A 340 0.01 -19.22 17.00
N ASP A 341 0.06 -20.42 17.56
CA ASP A 341 1.14 -20.82 18.48
C ASP A 341 2.36 -21.40 17.75
N ASN A 342 2.13 -21.99 16.57
CA ASN A 342 3.14 -22.64 15.73
C ASN A 342 2.64 -22.75 14.26
N PHE A 343 3.56 -23.00 13.33
CA PHE A 343 3.31 -23.10 11.89
C PHE A 343 2.92 -24.52 11.41
N GLY A 344 2.57 -25.43 12.33
CA GLY A 344 2.21 -26.81 12.01
C GLY A 344 3.39 -27.68 11.54
N GLN A 345 3.10 -28.83 10.94
CA GLN A 345 4.14 -29.71 10.38
C GLN A 345 4.77 -29.07 9.13
N THR A 346 6.10 -29.00 9.13
CA THR A 346 6.87 -28.59 7.96
C THR A 346 7.27 -29.86 7.20
N LEU A 347 6.65 -30.11 6.05
CA LEU A 347 7.10 -31.13 5.11
C LEU A 347 8.28 -30.59 4.30
N THR A 348 9.25 -31.45 3.99
CA THR A 348 10.40 -31.13 3.14
C THR A 348 9.97 -31.07 1.68
N SER A 349 10.49 -30.09 0.93
CA SER A 349 10.28 -29.94 -0.51
C SER A 349 10.84 -31.14 -1.29
N ASP A 350 10.12 -31.55 -2.34
CA ASP A 350 10.64 -32.48 -3.33
C ASP A 350 11.66 -31.77 -4.24
N ASP A 351 12.74 -32.46 -4.58
CA ASP A 351 13.81 -31.93 -5.42
C ASP A 351 13.43 -32.10 -6.90
N LEU A 352 13.04 -31.01 -7.58
CA LEU A 352 12.97 -30.99 -9.04
C LEU A 352 14.36 -30.63 -9.60
N SER A 353 15.37 -31.42 -9.27
CA SER A 353 16.65 -31.35 -9.96
C SER A 353 16.50 -32.02 -11.34
N ASN A 354 16.94 -31.34 -12.40
CA ASN A 354 16.90 -31.77 -13.82
C ASN A 354 15.57 -31.54 -14.55
N ILE A 355 15.03 -30.32 -14.52
CA ILE A 355 14.00 -29.88 -15.48
C ILE A 355 14.71 -29.29 -16.70
N GLU A 356 14.42 -29.83 -17.88
CA GLU A 356 14.88 -29.28 -19.17
C GLU A 356 14.02 -28.09 -19.60
N GLU A 357 14.66 -27.14 -20.29
CA GLU A 357 13.99 -26.02 -20.92
C GLU A 357 13.39 -26.44 -22.28
N THR A 358 12.38 -25.71 -22.75
CA THR A 358 11.84 -25.91 -24.11
C THR A 358 12.64 -25.17 -25.17
N GLU A 359 12.53 -25.63 -26.43
CA GLU A 359 13.20 -24.96 -27.56
C GLU A 359 12.84 -23.46 -27.68
N ILE A 360 11.57 -23.10 -27.46
CA ILE A 360 11.15 -21.69 -27.49
C ILE A 360 11.58 -20.96 -26.22
N GLY A 361 11.60 -21.64 -25.07
CA GLY A 361 12.16 -21.12 -23.84
C GLY A 361 13.64 -20.74 -23.98
N GLU A 362 14.45 -21.60 -24.60
CA GLU A 362 15.85 -21.33 -24.90
C GLU A 362 16.01 -20.14 -25.84
N LYS A 363 15.21 -20.07 -26.92
CA LYS A 363 15.20 -18.92 -27.84
C LYS A 363 14.87 -17.61 -27.12
N ILE A 364 13.90 -17.62 -26.20
CA ILE A 364 13.56 -16.44 -25.40
C ILE A 364 14.77 -16.01 -24.56
N GLU A 365 15.47 -16.94 -23.91
CA GLU A 365 16.64 -16.62 -23.09
C GLU A 365 17.82 -16.05 -23.90
N ASP A 366 17.90 -16.33 -25.20
CA ASP A 366 18.88 -15.70 -26.10
C ASP A 366 18.50 -14.27 -26.52
N ILE A 367 17.22 -13.89 -26.38
CA ILE A 367 16.69 -12.55 -26.68
C ILE A 367 16.70 -11.65 -25.43
N VAL A 368 16.54 -12.23 -24.24
CA VAL A 368 16.42 -11.47 -22.98
C VAL A 368 17.71 -10.70 -22.68
N GLU A 369 17.57 -9.40 -22.44
CA GLU A 369 18.64 -8.54 -21.94
C GLU A 369 18.49 -8.35 -20.42
N ASP A 370 19.29 -9.10 -19.66
CA ASP A 370 19.27 -9.00 -18.20
C ASP A 370 19.95 -7.72 -17.70
N ASP A 371 19.37 -7.11 -16.66
CA ASP A 371 20.03 -6.03 -15.93
C ASP A 371 21.31 -6.51 -15.26
N LYS A 372 22.21 -5.57 -14.98
CA LYS A 372 23.43 -5.87 -14.24
C LYS A 372 23.08 -6.49 -12.89
N PHE A 373 23.72 -7.63 -12.60
CA PHE A 373 23.59 -8.29 -11.31
C PHE A 373 23.96 -7.32 -10.18
N ILE A 374 23.09 -7.25 -9.17
CA ILE A 374 23.28 -6.40 -8.00
C ILE A 374 23.66 -7.31 -6.83
N PRO A 375 24.93 -7.31 -6.37
CA PRO A 375 25.31 -8.05 -5.18
C PRO A 375 24.52 -7.55 -3.98
N ILE A 376 24.04 -8.46 -3.14
CA ILE A 376 23.50 -8.09 -1.83
C ILE A 376 24.70 -7.59 -1.02
N GLU A 377 24.77 -6.28 -0.77
CA GLU A 377 25.87 -5.70 0.00
C GLU A 377 25.89 -6.31 1.41
N ALA A 378 26.93 -7.09 1.69
CA ALA A 378 27.14 -7.72 2.98
C ALA A 378 27.58 -6.66 3.99
N LYS A 379 26.61 -6.10 4.73
CA LYS A 379 26.76 -5.20 5.90
C LYS A 379 27.40 -3.83 5.61
N TYR A 380 26.68 -2.78 5.99
CA TYR A 380 27.31 -1.67 6.70
C TYR A 380 27.35 -2.02 8.18
N SER A 381 28.56 -2.25 8.71
CA SER A 381 28.82 -2.39 10.13
C SER A 381 28.61 -1.05 10.86
N ASN A 382 28.38 -1.13 12.17
CA ASN A 382 28.28 -0.01 13.10
C ASN A 382 29.51 0.91 13.07
N THR A 383 29.46 1.94 12.22
CA THR A 383 30.10 3.26 12.39
C THR A 383 29.12 4.32 11.88
N ASN A 384 29.24 5.56 12.34
CA ASN A 384 28.23 6.64 12.29
C ASN A 384 27.42 6.73 10.96
N SER A 385 26.37 5.89 10.84
CA SER A 385 25.81 5.44 9.55
C SER A 385 25.19 6.55 8.72
N LYS A 386 24.87 7.67 9.36
CA LYS A 386 24.30 8.85 8.73
C LYS A 386 25.35 9.65 7.94
N LEU A 387 26.51 9.91 8.53
CA LEU A 387 27.57 10.68 7.87
C LEU A 387 28.16 9.91 6.69
N ASP A 388 28.39 8.60 6.85
CA ASP A 388 28.91 7.75 5.77
C ASP A 388 27.97 7.74 4.55
N LYS A 389 26.65 7.67 4.78
CA LYS A 389 25.63 7.81 3.72
C LYS A 389 25.70 9.18 3.03
N ILE A 390 25.87 10.25 3.80
CA ILE A 390 25.98 11.61 3.25
C ILE A 390 27.24 11.75 2.39
N TYR A 391 28.41 11.33 2.90
CA TYR A 391 29.66 11.37 2.16
C TYR A 391 29.59 10.52 0.89
N SER A 392 29.05 9.31 0.98
CA SER A 392 28.80 8.44 -0.18
C SER A 392 27.93 9.13 -1.21
N ALA A 393 26.86 9.80 -0.80
CA ALA A 393 25.97 10.53 -1.70
C ALA A 393 26.68 11.70 -2.40
N ILE A 394 27.50 12.46 -1.69
CA ILE A 394 28.29 13.57 -2.26
C ILE A 394 29.26 13.02 -3.30
N ASN A 395 30.07 12.02 -2.93
CA ASN A 395 31.15 11.49 -3.77
C ASN A 395 30.62 10.79 -5.03
N SER A 396 29.49 10.10 -4.92
CA SER A 396 28.86 9.39 -6.05
C SER A 396 27.90 10.28 -6.85
N GLY A 397 27.68 11.54 -6.44
CA GLY A 397 26.68 12.40 -7.05
C GLY A 397 25.26 11.83 -6.93
N LYS A 398 24.95 11.08 -5.88
CA LYS A 398 23.60 10.57 -5.59
C LYS A 398 22.77 11.58 -4.80
N TYR A 399 21.56 11.19 -4.45
CA TYR A 399 20.56 11.98 -3.73
C TYR A 399 20.30 11.38 -2.36
N LEU A 400 19.71 12.19 -1.47
CA LEU A 400 19.30 11.75 -0.15
C LEU A 400 17.80 12.04 0.03
N SER A 401 17.06 11.03 0.49
CA SER A 401 15.70 11.21 1.03
C SER A 401 15.74 11.08 2.55
N PHE A 402 14.99 11.93 3.25
CA PHE A 402 14.85 11.90 4.70
C PHE A 402 13.63 12.69 5.18
N LYS A 403 13.27 12.50 6.46
CA LYS A 403 12.37 13.40 7.19
C LYS A 403 13.18 14.47 7.91
N PHE A 404 12.73 15.71 7.79
CA PHE A 404 13.27 16.86 8.52
C PHE A 404 12.12 17.63 9.16
N LYS A 405 12.10 17.72 10.50
CA LYS A 405 11.00 18.31 11.27
C LYS A 405 9.62 17.72 10.89
N ASN A 406 9.56 16.40 10.71
CA ASN A 406 8.41 15.62 10.26
C ASN A 406 7.94 15.88 8.82
N GLU A 407 8.58 16.77 8.07
CA GLU A 407 8.34 16.92 6.64
C GLU A 407 9.30 16.04 5.85
N GLN A 408 8.76 15.37 4.84
CA GLN A 408 9.53 14.59 3.90
C GLN A 408 10.29 15.48 2.91
N SER A 409 11.53 15.13 2.61
CA SER A 409 12.36 15.87 1.65
C SER A 409 13.29 14.94 0.88
N VAL A 410 13.52 15.27 -0.39
CA VAL A 410 14.59 14.71 -1.22
C VAL A 410 15.52 15.84 -1.65
N VAL A 411 16.84 15.61 -1.53
CA VAL A 411 17.86 16.64 -1.71
C VAL A 411 19.04 16.14 -2.51
N LYS A 412 19.72 17.05 -3.21
CA LYS A 412 21.06 16.83 -3.76
C LYS A 412 22.09 17.38 -2.75
N PRO A 413 22.84 16.52 -2.03
CA PRO A 413 23.85 17.01 -1.10
C PRO A 413 24.98 17.72 -1.84
N ILE A 414 25.44 18.84 -1.27
CA ILE A 414 26.51 19.68 -1.82
C ILE A 414 27.76 19.56 -0.95
N LYS A 415 27.61 19.77 0.36
CA LYS A 415 28.67 19.61 1.36
C LYS A 415 28.09 19.34 2.74
N VAL A 416 28.91 18.82 3.64
CA VAL A 416 28.53 18.54 5.03
C VAL A 416 29.56 19.15 5.97
N SER A 417 29.11 19.74 7.07
CA SER A 417 29.92 20.13 8.23
C SER A 417 29.61 19.21 9.41
N ASP A 418 30.24 19.44 10.55
CA ASP A 418 30.08 18.58 11.74
C ASP A 418 28.61 18.41 12.18
N ASP A 419 27.76 19.43 12.01
CA ASP A 419 26.38 19.45 12.49
C ASP A 419 25.32 19.75 11.41
N LYS A 420 25.73 20.10 10.18
CA LYS A 420 24.82 20.52 9.10
C LYS A 420 25.13 19.87 7.75
N LEU A 421 24.07 19.52 7.04
CA LEU A 421 24.09 19.17 5.63
C LEU A 421 23.64 20.38 4.80
N PHE A 422 24.46 20.79 3.83
CA PHE A 422 24.10 21.78 2.82
C PHE A 422 23.70 21.06 1.53
N ALA A 423 22.48 21.32 1.04
CA ALA A 423 21.93 20.58 -0.08
C ALA A 423 20.88 21.39 -0.88
N PHE A 424 20.76 21.12 -2.17
CA PHE A 424 19.63 21.62 -2.96
C PHE A 424 18.37 20.81 -2.63
N CYS A 425 17.32 21.47 -2.15
CA CYS A 425 16.06 20.85 -1.74
C CYS A 425 15.05 20.86 -2.89
N TYR A 426 14.65 19.68 -3.38
CA TYR A 426 13.67 19.58 -4.48
C TYR A 426 12.23 19.87 -4.04
N VAL A 427 11.94 19.80 -2.73
CA VAL A 427 10.63 20.20 -2.19
C VAL A 427 10.47 21.72 -2.16
N LYS A 428 11.50 22.44 -1.74
CA LYS A 428 11.48 23.92 -1.68
C LYS A 428 12.08 24.59 -2.93
N ASN A 429 12.64 23.82 -3.86
CA ASN A 429 13.32 24.28 -5.08
C ASN A 429 14.41 25.34 -4.83
N ARG A 430 15.21 25.16 -3.78
CA ARG A 430 16.32 26.06 -3.41
C ARG A 430 17.36 25.36 -2.54
N ASP A 431 18.55 25.94 -2.45
CA ASP A 431 19.57 25.52 -1.49
C ASP A 431 19.11 25.74 -0.06
N ARG A 432 19.39 24.78 0.82
CA ARG A 432 19.03 24.78 2.23
C ARG A 432 20.11 24.11 3.08
N ASP A 433 20.19 24.51 4.33
CA ASP A 433 20.90 23.78 5.37
C ASP A 433 19.93 22.93 6.22
N PHE A 434 20.40 21.75 6.61
CA PHE A 434 19.66 20.78 7.40
C PHE A 434 20.51 20.36 8.60
N SER A 435 19.99 20.55 9.82
CA SER A 435 20.64 20.05 11.01
C SER A 435 20.63 18.51 11.02
N LEU A 436 21.82 17.90 11.16
CA LEU A 436 21.98 16.44 11.15
C LEU A 436 21.20 15.74 12.27
N TYR A 437 20.99 16.43 13.39
CA TYR A 437 20.22 15.96 14.55
C TYR A 437 18.70 15.86 14.26
N GLN A 438 18.20 16.65 13.30
CA GLN A 438 16.78 16.69 12.93
C GLN A 438 16.45 15.82 11.72
N ILE A 439 17.46 15.19 11.11
CA ILE A 439 17.31 14.26 9.98
C ILE A 439 16.98 12.87 10.54
N ASN A 440 15.84 12.32 10.13
CA ASN A 440 15.42 10.96 10.42
C ASN A 440 15.17 10.19 9.12
N ASP A 441 15.18 8.85 9.18
CA ASP A 441 14.90 7.97 8.04
C ASP A 441 15.80 8.22 6.80
N LEU A 442 17.09 8.53 7.02
CA LEU A 442 18.02 8.87 5.93
C LEU A 442 18.28 7.68 4.98
N CYS A 443 17.94 7.90 3.72
CA CYS A 443 18.08 6.93 2.63
C CYS A 443 18.87 7.52 1.45
N LEU A 444 19.76 6.71 0.86
CA LEU A 444 20.47 7.04 -0.37
C LEU A 444 19.58 6.73 -1.58
N LYS A 445 19.58 7.60 -2.59
CA LYS A 445 18.73 7.49 -3.79
C LYS A 445 19.54 7.78 -5.06
N ASP A 446 19.34 7.00 -6.12
CA ASP A 446 20.02 7.24 -7.41
C ASP A 446 19.40 8.40 -8.20
N SER A 447 18.13 8.71 -7.96
CA SER A 447 17.39 9.83 -8.56
C SER A 447 16.49 10.50 -7.52
N TYR A 448 16.25 11.80 -7.70
CA TYR A 448 15.28 12.56 -6.89
C TYR A 448 13.82 12.37 -7.33
N TYR A 449 13.57 11.69 -8.45
CA TYR A 449 12.24 11.36 -8.95
C TYR A 449 12.13 9.88 -9.32
N THR A 450 10.92 9.33 -9.22
CA THR A 450 10.59 7.96 -9.68
C THR A 450 9.92 7.96 -11.05
N LEU A 451 9.23 9.04 -11.39
CA LEU A 451 8.61 9.26 -12.70
C LEU A 451 8.92 10.69 -13.16
N ARG A 452 9.25 10.85 -14.44
CA ARG A 452 9.38 12.14 -15.11
C ARG A 452 8.72 12.08 -16.47
N VAL A 453 7.80 13.00 -16.72
CA VAL A 453 7.12 13.19 -17.99
C VAL A 453 7.43 14.61 -18.45
N ALA A 454 8.20 14.72 -19.54
CA ALA A 454 8.75 15.97 -20.06
C ALA A 454 8.69 15.96 -21.60
N GLY A 455 8.49 17.11 -22.26
CA GLY A 455 8.63 17.24 -23.72
C GLY A 455 7.52 18.03 -24.42
N PRO A 456 7.72 18.39 -25.70
CA PRO A 456 6.80 19.25 -26.47
C PRO A 456 5.48 18.58 -26.86
N THR A 457 5.38 17.25 -26.71
CA THR A 457 4.21 16.44 -27.07
C THR A 457 3.62 15.70 -25.87
N ILE A 458 3.81 16.20 -24.64
CA ILE A 458 3.17 15.59 -23.48
C ILE A 458 1.65 15.58 -23.72
N GLY A 459 1.09 14.38 -23.85
CA GLY A 459 -0.35 14.20 -23.96
C GLY A 459 -1.02 14.47 -22.62
N LEU A 460 -2.20 15.10 -22.66
CA LEU A 460 -3.03 15.34 -21.49
C LEU A 460 -3.29 14.03 -20.70
N ASP A 461 -3.37 12.90 -21.40
CA ASP A 461 -3.56 11.58 -20.80
C ASP A 461 -2.39 11.18 -19.87
N GLN A 462 -1.15 11.47 -20.26
CA GLN A 462 0.03 11.14 -19.44
C GLN A 462 0.09 12.00 -18.18
N ILE A 463 -0.23 13.29 -18.29
CA ILE A 463 -0.35 14.19 -17.13
C ILE A 463 -1.45 13.69 -16.21
N THR A 464 -2.63 13.42 -16.77
CA THR A 464 -3.79 12.93 -16.02
C THR A 464 -3.46 11.64 -15.26
N GLN A 465 -2.77 10.68 -15.90
CA GLN A 465 -2.35 9.44 -15.25
C GLN A 465 -1.33 9.67 -14.13
N ALA A 466 -0.30 10.50 -14.37
CA ALA A 466 0.72 10.82 -13.37
C ALA A 466 0.13 11.53 -12.15
N VAL A 467 -0.76 12.50 -12.38
CA VAL A 467 -1.47 13.24 -11.32
C VAL A 467 -2.40 12.32 -10.54
N ASN A 468 -3.24 11.53 -11.21
CA ASN A 468 -4.15 10.60 -10.54
C ASN A 468 -3.39 9.61 -9.65
N THR A 469 -2.23 9.15 -10.09
CA THR A 469 -1.34 8.32 -9.28
C THR A 469 -0.85 9.06 -8.04
N ALA A 470 -0.38 10.29 -8.21
CA ALA A 470 0.12 11.08 -7.10
C ALA A 470 -0.96 11.34 -6.04
N ILE A 471 -2.21 11.56 -6.48
CA ILE A 471 -3.38 11.64 -5.60
C ILE A 471 -3.58 10.31 -4.85
N VAL A 472 -3.57 9.18 -5.59
CA VAL A 472 -3.83 7.84 -5.04
C VAL A 472 -2.82 7.45 -3.96
N TYR A 473 -1.55 7.77 -4.17
CA TYR A 473 -0.44 7.35 -3.31
C TYR A 473 0.17 8.50 -2.50
N HIS A 474 -0.54 9.63 -2.40
CA HIS A 474 -0.13 10.83 -1.66
C HIS A 474 1.31 11.28 -1.98
N LYS A 475 1.69 11.26 -3.26
CA LYS A 475 3.03 11.61 -3.71
C LYS A 475 3.19 13.11 -3.87
N LEU A 476 4.41 13.60 -3.63
CA LEU A 476 4.80 14.96 -3.95
C LEU A 476 5.08 15.08 -5.45
N ILE A 477 4.48 16.11 -6.07
CA ILE A 477 4.65 16.40 -7.49
C ILE A 477 5.52 17.63 -7.62
N ARG A 478 6.62 17.53 -8.38
CA ARG A 478 7.37 18.68 -8.87
C ARG A 478 7.01 18.92 -10.33
N MET A 479 6.72 20.16 -10.70
CA MET A 479 6.26 20.47 -12.06
C MET A 479 6.80 21.81 -12.56
N LYS A 480 6.99 21.91 -13.88
CA LYS A 480 7.07 23.20 -14.57
C LYS A 480 5.66 23.63 -14.95
N TYR A 481 5.25 24.78 -14.45
CA TYR A 481 3.90 25.28 -14.61
C TYR A 481 3.90 26.70 -15.17
N THR A 482 3.12 26.91 -16.22
CA THR A 482 2.94 28.21 -16.86
C THR A 482 1.65 28.86 -16.38
N ARG A 483 1.79 29.91 -15.55
CA ARG A 483 0.65 30.74 -15.17
C ARG A 483 0.33 31.69 -16.32
N SER A 484 -0.95 31.82 -16.68
CA SER A 484 -1.38 32.79 -17.69
C SER A 484 -1.19 34.23 -17.22
N SER A 485 -1.03 35.13 -18.18
CA SER A 485 -1.14 36.55 -17.93
C SER A 485 -2.61 36.94 -17.69
N TRP A 486 -2.86 37.94 -16.87
CA TRP A 486 -4.16 38.59 -16.80
C TRP A 486 -4.04 40.08 -16.54
N THR A 487 -5.13 40.79 -16.75
CA THR A 487 -5.22 42.23 -16.56
C THR A 487 -6.34 42.49 -15.58
N ASN A 488 -5.99 43.09 -14.45
CA ASN A 488 -6.92 43.59 -13.46
C ASN A 488 -7.23 45.06 -13.80
N MET A 489 -8.52 45.38 -13.87
CA MET A 489 -8.99 46.75 -13.99
C MET A 489 -9.53 47.18 -12.63
N ILE A 490 -8.84 48.12 -11.99
CA ILE A 490 -9.21 48.68 -10.69
C ILE A 490 -9.61 50.13 -10.95
N VAL A 491 -10.77 50.54 -10.44
CA VAL A 491 -11.15 51.96 -10.46
C VAL A 491 -10.72 52.56 -9.12
N ASP A 492 -9.85 53.56 -9.19
CA ASP A 492 -9.49 54.35 -8.01
C ASP A 492 -10.74 55.05 -7.47
N ARG A 493 -11.03 54.85 -6.18
CA ARG A 493 -12.28 55.34 -5.57
C ARG A 493 -12.26 56.83 -5.26
N GLU A 494 -11.08 57.45 -5.19
CA GLU A 494 -10.92 58.86 -4.88
C GLU A 494 -10.80 59.71 -6.14
N THR A 495 -10.11 59.21 -7.16
CA THR A 495 -9.88 59.94 -8.42
C THR A 495 -10.80 59.52 -9.56
N GLY A 496 -11.42 58.34 -9.47
CA GLY A 496 -12.24 57.76 -10.55
C GLY A 496 -11.41 57.23 -11.74
N GLU A 497 -10.08 57.23 -11.63
CA GLU A 497 -9.19 56.75 -12.70
C GLU A 497 -9.19 55.23 -12.81
N LEU A 498 -9.08 54.75 -14.05
CA LEU A 498 -8.95 53.33 -14.35
C LEU A 498 -7.47 52.90 -14.24
N LEU A 499 -7.13 52.22 -13.15
CA LEU A 499 -5.84 51.58 -12.94
C LEU A 499 -5.84 50.21 -13.62
N ILE A 500 -4.90 50.00 -14.53
CA ILE A 500 -4.70 48.74 -15.23
C ILE A 500 -3.48 48.04 -14.62
N ASP A 501 -3.72 47.00 -13.84
CA ASP A 501 -2.66 46.14 -13.29
C ASP A 501 -2.49 44.92 -14.19
N ARG A 502 -1.35 44.85 -14.88
CA ARG A 502 -1.03 43.75 -15.80
C ARG A 502 -0.07 42.79 -15.13
N ILE A 503 -0.51 41.55 -15.05
CA ILE A 503 0.30 40.44 -14.58
C ILE A 503 0.70 39.61 -15.79
N GLU A 504 2.00 39.53 -16.07
CA GLU A 504 2.53 38.72 -17.17
C GLU A 504 2.48 37.22 -16.86
N ALA A 505 2.54 36.42 -17.92
CA ALA A 505 2.65 34.98 -17.82
C ALA A 505 3.99 34.62 -17.14
N GLU A 506 3.95 33.68 -16.21
CA GLU A 506 5.13 33.25 -15.44
C GLU A 506 5.28 31.74 -15.58
N GLU A 507 6.38 31.28 -16.19
CA GLU A 507 6.81 29.90 -16.05
C GLU A 507 7.56 29.74 -14.73
N SER A 508 7.21 28.70 -13.98
CA SER A 508 7.81 28.46 -12.68
C SER A 508 7.87 26.97 -12.34
N VAL A 509 8.95 26.58 -11.66
CA VAL A 509 9.02 25.27 -11.02
C VAL A 509 8.27 25.32 -9.68
N ARG A 510 7.39 24.36 -9.45
CA ARG A 510 6.57 24.26 -8.23
C ARG A 510 6.62 22.83 -7.72
N THR A 511 6.71 22.67 -6.41
CA THR A 511 6.46 21.38 -5.76
C THR A 511 5.17 21.47 -4.97
N ILE A 512 4.26 20.53 -5.21
CA ILE A 512 2.94 20.46 -4.60
C ILE A 512 2.76 19.14 -3.83
N ASN A 513 1.99 19.20 -2.75
CA ASN A 513 1.59 18.08 -1.91
C ASN A 513 0.09 18.17 -1.60
N ASP A 514 -0.47 17.14 -0.96
CA ASP A 514 -1.89 17.02 -0.64
C ASP A 514 -2.79 17.23 -1.86
N VAL A 515 -2.36 16.64 -2.98
CA VAL A 515 -3.00 16.80 -4.29
C VAL A 515 -4.35 16.09 -4.31
N GLN A 516 -5.38 16.77 -4.80
CA GLN A 516 -6.71 16.23 -5.01
C GLN A 516 -7.30 16.78 -6.31
N LEU A 517 -8.20 16.03 -6.96
CA LEU A 517 -9.01 16.58 -8.05
C LEU A 517 -9.87 17.71 -7.49
N SER A 518 -9.86 18.89 -8.15
CA SER A 518 -10.58 20.05 -7.65
C SER A 518 -12.08 19.80 -7.49
N ILE A 519 -12.66 18.99 -8.37
CA ILE A 519 -14.07 18.57 -8.32
C ILE A 519 -14.44 17.76 -7.06
N ASN A 520 -13.45 17.18 -6.39
CA ASN A 520 -13.65 16.39 -5.16
C ASN A 520 -13.26 17.17 -3.90
N ALA A 521 -12.46 18.24 -4.05
CA ALA A 521 -11.85 18.96 -2.94
C ALA A 521 -12.54 20.30 -2.62
N LEU A 522 -13.25 20.88 -3.58
CA LEU A 522 -13.84 22.21 -3.47
C LEU A 522 -15.36 22.15 -3.39
N ALA A 523 -15.98 23.20 -2.82
CA ALA A 523 -17.43 23.31 -2.75
C ALA A 523 -18.06 23.44 -4.15
N GLN A 524 -19.28 22.92 -4.31
CA GLN A 524 -20.00 22.90 -5.59
C GLN A 524 -20.15 24.30 -6.21
N GLU A 525 -20.48 25.31 -5.40
CA GLU A 525 -20.59 26.71 -5.83
C GLU A 525 -19.27 27.23 -6.45
N HIS A 526 -18.14 26.82 -5.90
CA HIS A 526 -16.82 27.20 -6.41
C HIS A 526 -16.49 26.45 -7.71
N ILE A 527 -16.83 25.16 -7.78
CA ILE A 527 -16.66 24.35 -9.01
C ILE A 527 -17.44 24.98 -10.16
N GLU A 528 -18.70 25.36 -9.92
CA GLU A 528 -19.57 25.96 -10.92
C GLU A 528 -19.12 27.38 -11.33
N ALA A 529 -18.77 28.23 -10.37
CA ALA A 529 -18.32 29.60 -10.63
C ALA A 529 -17.10 29.64 -11.58
N TYR A 530 -16.18 28.69 -11.42
CA TYR A 530 -14.92 28.62 -12.17
C TYR A 530 -14.91 27.53 -13.26
N ASN A 531 -16.05 26.85 -13.49
CA ASN A 531 -16.19 25.76 -14.47
C ASN A 531 -15.10 24.68 -14.34
N LEU A 532 -14.80 24.28 -13.10
CA LEU A 532 -13.78 23.29 -12.80
C LEU A 532 -14.24 21.90 -13.23
N ASN A 533 -13.32 21.12 -13.79
CA ASN A 533 -13.56 19.76 -14.27
C ASN A 533 -12.41 18.82 -13.88
N SER A 534 -12.37 17.61 -14.44
CA SER A 534 -11.36 16.60 -14.13
C SER A 534 -9.92 16.97 -14.54
N ASN A 535 -9.72 18.07 -15.27
CA ASN A 535 -8.40 18.57 -15.67
C ASN A 535 -7.82 19.59 -14.67
N TYR A 536 -8.44 19.71 -13.49
CA TYR A 536 -8.03 20.62 -12.44
C TYR A 536 -7.69 19.85 -11.16
N ILE A 537 -6.58 20.24 -10.53
CA ILE A 537 -6.20 19.80 -9.19
C ILE A 537 -6.07 20.94 -8.23
N THR A 538 -6.42 20.66 -6.98
CA THR A 538 -6.15 21.52 -5.83
C THR A 538 -5.05 20.88 -5.00
N ALA A 539 -4.04 21.66 -4.62
CA ALA A 539 -2.90 21.18 -3.85
C ALA A 539 -2.24 22.31 -3.06
N TYR A 540 -1.50 21.99 -2.00
CA TYR A 540 -0.66 22.97 -1.32
C TYR A 540 0.62 23.22 -2.12
N CYS A 541 0.95 24.50 -2.36
CA CYS A 541 2.07 24.92 -3.20
C CYS A 541 3.26 25.38 -2.36
N ASN A 542 4.36 24.61 -2.36
CA ASN A 542 5.55 24.95 -1.56
C ASN A 542 6.22 26.26 -1.99
N LYS A 543 6.04 26.72 -3.23
CA LYS A 543 6.57 28.02 -3.70
C LYS A 543 5.78 29.21 -3.13
N ARG A 544 4.48 29.05 -2.90
CA ARG A 544 3.56 30.12 -2.47
C ARG A 544 3.13 29.99 -1.01
N GLU A 545 3.40 28.83 -0.41
CA GLU A 545 3.04 28.47 0.97
C GLU A 545 1.53 28.45 1.25
N GLU A 546 0.74 28.06 0.25
CA GLU A 546 -0.73 28.10 0.32
C GLU A 546 -1.40 27.11 -0.66
N GLN A 547 -2.69 26.85 -0.45
CA GLN A 547 -3.49 26.04 -1.38
C GLN A 547 -3.75 26.79 -2.70
N ARG A 548 -3.62 26.05 -3.81
CA ARG A 548 -3.78 26.56 -5.17
C ARG A 548 -4.44 25.54 -6.07
N THR A 549 -5.08 26.05 -7.13
CA THR A 549 -5.65 25.25 -8.21
C THR A 549 -4.74 25.28 -9.44
N PHE A 550 -4.52 24.13 -10.07
CA PHE A 550 -3.66 23.97 -11.25
C PHE A 550 -4.42 23.25 -12.37
N ARG A 551 -4.22 23.71 -13.61
CA ARG A 551 -4.82 23.13 -14.82
C ARG A 551 -3.81 22.26 -15.57
N PHE A 552 -4.22 21.08 -16.02
CA PHE A 552 -3.29 20.09 -16.59
C PHE A 552 -2.60 20.54 -17.88
N ASP A 553 -3.30 21.22 -18.78
CA ASP A 553 -2.75 21.76 -20.04
C ASP A 553 -1.66 22.84 -19.84
N ARG A 554 -1.49 23.34 -18.62
CA ARG A 554 -0.46 24.32 -18.25
C ARG A 554 0.78 23.69 -17.60
N ILE A 555 0.80 22.37 -17.47
CA ILE A 555 1.92 21.60 -16.94
C ILE A 555 2.82 21.21 -18.11
N GLY A 556 3.98 21.84 -18.22
CA GLY A 556 4.97 21.54 -19.27
C GLY A 556 5.92 20.40 -18.91
N GLU A 557 6.01 20.05 -17.63
CA GLU A 557 6.82 18.95 -17.12
C GLU A 557 6.27 18.52 -15.76
N ILE A 558 6.21 17.22 -15.50
CA ILE A 558 5.78 16.66 -14.22
C ILE A 558 6.74 15.56 -13.76
N GLU A 559 7.11 15.61 -12.48
CA GLU A 559 8.02 14.71 -11.80
C GLU A 559 7.38 14.24 -10.49
N ILE A 560 7.40 12.93 -10.24
CA ILE A 560 6.99 12.37 -8.94
C ILE A 560 8.25 12.22 -8.09
N LEU A 561 8.33 12.95 -6.97
CA LEU A 561 9.52 12.94 -6.14
C LEU A 561 9.74 11.58 -5.46
N ASN A 562 11.01 11.15 -5.45
CA ASN A 562 11.46 9.90 -4.82
C ASN A 562 11.79 10.13 -3.35
N ILE A 563 10.74 10.12 -2.54
CA ILE A 563 10.77 10.43 -1.12
C ILE A 563 10.61 9.16 -0.30
#